data_AF-A0A7S0AEN7-F1
#
_entry.id   AF-A0A7S0AEN7-F1
#
_cell.length_a   1.000
_cell.length_b   1.000
_cell.length_c   1.000
_cell.angle_alpha   90.00
_cell.angle_beta   90.00
_cell.angle_gamma   90.00
#
_symmetry.space_group_name_H-M   'P 1'
#
loop_
_entity.id
_entity.type
_entity.pdbx_description
1 polymer ?
#
loop_
_entity_poly.entity_id
_entity_poly.type
_entity_poly.pdbx_seq_one_letter_code
_entity_poly.pdbx_strand_id
1 'polypeptide(L)'
;EAVAPRRDQLDACLCFPSMPEVMKLNKLGSFDLTAITGGPLGNFAQQIKEARAKSLEKGMPKAAGGAFQDSLLKLVRTLPKVLKFLPGDQARDARCFVLSLQHWLGGTPENLEAMLMRVCGGYVP
;
A
#
# COMPACT_ATOMS: atom_id res chain seq x y z
N GLU A 1 -4.11 -4.78 -16.93
CA GLU A 1 -4.45 -4.25 -18.27
C GLU A 1 -5.30 -2.98 -18.23
N ALA A 2 -6.36 -2.87 -17.42
CA ALA A 2 -7.22 -1.67 -17.42
C ALA A 2 -6.54 -0.39 -16.87
N VAL A 3 -5.74 -0.51 -15.80
CA VAL A 3 -5.16 0.64 -15.09
C VAL A 3 -3.82 1.08 -15.70
N ALA A 4 -3.01 0.16 -16.21
CA ALA A 4 -1.67 0.46 -16.72
C ALA A 4 -1.64 1.56 -17.81
N PRO A 5 -2.54 1.56 -18.83
CA PRO A 5 -2.56 2.59 -19.88
C PRO A 5 -2.95 3.98 -19.38
N ARG A 6 -3.66 4.05 -18.24
CA ARG A 6 -4.17 5.31 -17.66
C ARG A 6 -3.43 5.73 -16.41
N ARG A 7 -2.43 4.96 -15.95
CA ARG A 7 -1.69 5.23 -14.71
C ARG A 7 -1.11 6.63 -14.69
N ASP A 8 -0.60 7.10 -15.81
CA ASP A 8 0.03 8.42 -15.90
C ASP A 8 -1.01 9.55 -15.88
N GLN A 9 -2.24 9.29 -16.35
CA GLN A 9 -3.36 10.23 -16.33
C GLN A 9 -4.05 10.32 -14.96
N LEU A 10 -3.92 9.30 -14.11
CA LEU A 10 -4.49 9.31 -12.76
C LEU A 10 -3.68 10.22 -11.83
N ASP A 11 -4.33 11.14 -11.13
CA ASP A 11 -3.69 12.01 -10.13
C ASP A 11 -3.06 11.19 -8.99
N ALA A 12 -3.75 10.13 -8.56
CA ALA A 12 -3.25 9.13 -7.63
C ALA A 12 -3.83 7.73 -7.94
N CYS A 13 -3.04 6.70 -7.69
CA CYS A 13 -3.43 5.30 -7.77
C CYS A 13 -3.00 4.58 -6.49
N LEU A 14 -3.96 4.30 -5.62
CA LEU A 14 -3.68 3.77 -4.30
C LEU A 14 -3.94 2.26 -4.27
N CYS A 15 -2.86 1.46 -4.39
CA CYS A 15 -2.95 0.01 -4.34
C CYS A 15 -2.50 -0.50 -2.97
N PHE A 16 -3.45 -1.02 -2.19
CA PHE A 16 -3.14 -1.72 -0.95
C PHE A 16 -2.56 -3.10 -1.23
N PRO A 17 -1.87 -3.70 -0.24
CA PRO A 17 -1.08 -4.90 -0.46
C PRO A 17 -1.82 -6.01 -1.20
N SER A 18 -1.34 -6.26 -2.42
CA SER A 18 -1.93 -7.11 -3.44
C SER A 18 -0.82 -7.92 -4.12
N MET A 19 -1.13 -8.59 -5.24
CA MET A 19 -0.10 -9.23 -6.05
C MET A 19 0.93 -8.20 -6.55
N PRO A 20 2.21 -8.59 -6.74
CA PRO A 20 3.27 -7.67 -7.17
C PRO A 20 2.94 -6.87 -8.43
N GLU A 21 2.22 -7.49 -9.38
CA GLU A 21 1.76 -6.84 -10.62
C GLU A 21 0.81 -5.67 -10.36
N VAL A 22 -0.06 -5.79 -9.34
CA VAL A 22 -0.98 -4.72 -8.93
C VAL A 22 -0.23 -3.68 -8.08
N MET A 23 0.69 -4.12 -7.23
CA MET A 23 1.50 -3.22 -6.40
C MET A 23 2.34 -2.24 -7.24
N LYS A 24 2.80 -2.66 -8.42
CA LYS A 24 3.51 -1.79 -9.38
C LYS A 24 2.65 -0.65 -9.94
N LEU A 25 1.32 -0.77 -9.88
CA LEU A 25 0.41 0.26 -10.37
C LEU A 25 0.27 1.42 -9.38
N ASN A 26 0.74 1.26 -8.14
CA ASN A 26 0.66 2.30 -7.12
C ASN A 26 1.38 3.59 -7.60
N LYS A 27 0.74 4.73 -7.37
CA LYS A 27 1.21 6.06 -7.75
C LYS A 27 0.67 7.07 -6.73
N LEU A 28 1.56 7.73 -6.01
CA LEU A 28 1.23 8.77 -5.03
C LEU A 28 2.29 9.86 -5.15
N GLY A 29 2.03 10.87 -5.98
CA GLY A 29 3.03 11.91 -6.26
C GLY A 29 4.35 11.32 -6.74
N SER A 30 5.42 11.60 -6.00
CA SER A 30 6.79 11.15 -6.27
C SER A 30 7.15 9.80 -5.66
N PHE A 31 6.24 9.21 -4.88
CA PHE A 31 6.47 7.95 -4.18
C PHE A 31 6.34 6.75 -5.11
N ASP A 32 7.45 6.01 -5.20
CA ASP A 32 7.50 4.73 -5.88
C ASP A 32 7.81 3.61 -4.87
N LEU A 33 6.84 2.72 -4.67
CA LEU A 33 7.00 1.53 -3.84
C LEU A 33 8.09 0.60 -4.38
N THR A 34 8.35 0.59 -5.70
CA THR A 34 9.39 -0.26 -6.29
C THR A 34 10.80 0.13 -5.82
N ALA A 35 11.06 1.43 -5.61
CA ALA A 35 12.29 1.93 -5.01
C ALA A 35 12.52 1.41 -3.57
N ILE A 36 11.42 1.06 -2.90
CA ILE A 36 11.41 0.56 -1.52
C ILE A 36 11.37 -0.98 -1.46
N THR A 37 10.90 -1.65 -2.52
CA THR A 37 10.91 -3.11 -2.63
C THR A 37 12.31 -3.73 -2.76
N GLY A 38 13.35 -2.94 -3.04
CA GLY A 38 14.75 -3.39 -2.96
C GLY A 38 15.33 -3.40 -1.53
N GLY A 39 14.63 -2.81 -0.56
CA GLY A 39 15.05 -2.70 0.84
C GLY A 39 14.34 -3.69 1.78
N PRO A 40 14.31 -3.44 3.10
CA PRO A 40 13.65 -4.30 4.11
C PRO A 40 12.18 -4.66 3.85
N LEU A 41 11.55 -3.98 2.88
CA LEU A 41 10.17 -4.16 2.42
C LEU A 41 10.05 -5.07 1.18
N GLY A 42 11.14 -5.49 0.54
CA GLY A 42 11.13 -6.56 -0.47
C GLY A 42 10.68 -7.90 0.11
N ASN A 43 11.19 -8.22 1.30
CA ASN A 43 10.76 -9.38 2.08
C ASN A 43 9.27 -9.34 2.43
N PHE A 44 8.68 -8.14 2.49
CA PHE A 44 7.28 -7.96 2.78
C PHE A 44 6.39 -8.31 1.58
N ALA A 45 6.76 -7.85 0.38
CA ALA A 45 6.08 -8.26 -0.86
C ALA A 45 6.12 -9.79 -1.04
N GLN A 46 7.24 -10.41 -0.68
CA GLN A 46 7.42 -11.85 -0.71
C GLN A 46 6.57 -12.57 0.35
N GLN A 47 6.53 -12.06 1.59
CA GLN A 47 5.66 -12.59 2.65
C GLN A 47 4.17 -12.50 2.32
N ILE A 48 3.72 -11.42 1.67
CA ILE A 48 2.34 -11.32 1.18
C ILE A 48 2.08 -12.33 0.06
N LYS A 49 3.02 -12.46 -0.88
CA LYS A 49 2.91 -13.42 -1.98
C LYS A 49 2.75 -14.84 -1.42
N GLU A 50 3.55 -15.21 -0.42
CA GLU A 50 3.48 -16.51 0.27
C GLU A 50 2.21 -16.68 1.11
N ALA A 51 1.81 -15.66 1.88
CA ALA A 51 0.60 -15.70 2.70
C ALA A 51 -0.67 -15.84 1.82
N ARG A 52 -0.70 -15.18 0.66
CA ARG A 52 -1.81 -15.25 -0.27
C ARG A 52 -1.78 -16.53 -1.11
N ALA A 53 -0.60 -17.01 -1.52
CA ALA A 53 -0.44 -18.30 -2.19
C ALA A 53 -0.98 -19.45 -1.32
N LYS A 54 -0.63 -19.46 -0.01
CA LYS A 54 -1.20 -20.40 0.96
C LYS A 54 -2.72 -20.25 1.14
N SER A 55 -3.26 -19.05 0.95
CA SER A 55 -4.71 -18.79 1.00
C SER A 55 -5.44 -19.25 -0.27
N LEU A 56 -4.79 -19.16 -1.44
CA LEU A 56 -5.33 -19.59 -2.74
C LEU A 56 -5.28 -21.12 -2.90
N GLU A 57 -4.20 -21.76 -2.46
CA GLU A 57 -3.99 -23.21 -2.56
C GLU A 57 -4.98 -24.01 -1.68
N LYS A 58 -5.46 -23.42 -0.58
CA LYS A 58 -6.40 -24.06 0.36
C LYS A 58 -7.88 -23.84 0.06
N GLY A 59 -8.24 -23.08 -0.98
CA GLY A 59 -9.66 -22.86 -1.35
C GLY A 59 -10.53 -22.24 -0.24
N MET A 60 -9.93 -21.60 0.78
CA MET A 60 -10.65 -21.13 1.97
C MET A 60 -11.13 -19.68 1.81
N PRO A 61 -12.45 -19.43 1.81
CA PRO A 61 -12.98 -18.09 2.05
C PRO A 61 -12.90 -17.79 3.56
N LYS A 62 -12.37 -16.60 3.89
CA LYS A 62 -12.52 -15.86 5.17
C LYS A 62 -11.57 -16.10 6.37
N ALA A 63 -10.59 -17.00 6.34
CA ALA A 63 -9.69 -17.20 7.51
C ALA A 63 -8.23 -16.70 7.37
N ALA A 64 -7.85 -16.09 6.25
CA ALA A 64 -6.50 -15.54 6.03
C ALA A 64 -6.31 -14.09 6.54
N GLY A 65 -7.29 -13.56 7.29
CA GLY A 65 -7.29 -12.18 7.79
C GLY A 65 -6.15 -11.89 8.77
N GLY A 66 -5.87 -12.79 9.72
CA GLY A 66 -4.88 -12.56 10.77
C GLY A 66 -3.44 -12.41 10.25
N ALA A 67 -2.92 -13.39 9.52
CA ALA A 67 -1.54 -13.34 9.01
C ALA A 67 -1.30 -12.19 8.01
N PHE A 68 -2.32 -11.85 7.21
CA PHE A 68 -2.26 -10.71 6.30
C PHE A 68 -2.33 -9.39 7.05
N GLN A 69 -3.27 -9.25 7.99
CA GLN A 69 -3.40 -8.08 8.86
C GLN A 69 -2.13 -7.88 9.71
N ASP A 70 -1.54 -8.93 10.26
CA ASP A 70 -0.28 -8.89 11.00
C ASP A 70 0.87 -8.44 10.12
N SER A 71 0.91 -8.92 8.88
CA SER A 71 1.86 -8.46 7.87
C SER A 71 1.65 -6.96 7.59
N LEU A 72 0.42 -6.50 7.37
CA LEU A 72 0.10 -5.09 7.17
C LEU A 72 0.47 -4.22 8.39
N LEU A 73 0.21 -4.69 9.60
CA LEU A 73 0.59 -4.02 10.83
C LEU A 73 2.12 -3.96 10.97
N LYS A 74 2.83 -5.02 10.58
CA LYS A 74 4.29 -5.05 10.53
C LYS A 74 4.84 -4.04 9.53
N LEU A 75 4.21 -3.91 8.36
CA LEU A 75 4.51 -2.88 7.35
C LEU A 75 4.34 -1.48 7.96
N VAL A 76 3.18 -1.19 8.52
CA VAL A 76 2.90 0.11 9.17
C VAL A 76 3.94 0.43 10.25
N ARG A 77 4.39 -0.58 11.01
CA ARG A 77 5.42 -0.43 12.05
C ARG A 77 6.85 -0.25 11.50
N THR A 78 7.16 -0.81 10.33
CA THR A 78 8.51 -0.72 9.72
C THR A 78 8.66 0.49 8.81
N LEU A 79 7.58 1.06 8.28
CA LEU A 79 7.64 2.23 7.41
C LEU A 79 8.36 3.43 8.02
N PRO A 80 8.15 3.84 9.29
CA PRO A 80 8.89 4.96 9.88
C PRO A 80 10.41 4.81 9.80
N LYS A 81 10.92 3.57 9.87
CA LYS A 81 12.35 3.27 9.74
C LYS A 81 12.86 3.39 8.31
N VAL A 82 11.99 3.28 7.32
CA VAL A 82 12.31 3.43 5.89
C VAL A 82 12.11 4.89 5.45
N LEU A 83 11.13 5.59 6.02
CA LEU A 83 10.85 7.01 5.78
C LEU A 83 12.06 7.92 6.04
N LYS A 84 12.91 7.60 7.02
CA LYS A 84 14.13 8.36 7.33
C LYS A 84 15.20 8.35 6.24
N PHE A 85 15.10 7.43 5.27
CA PHE A 85 16.06 7.29 4.17
C PHE A 85 15.55 7.89 2.86
N LEU A 86 14.31 8.39 2.84
CA LEU A 86 13.69 9.01 1.66
C LEU A 86 13.89 10.53 1.68
N PRO A 87 14.09 11.19 0.52
CA PRO A 87 14.04 12.64 0.41
C PRO A 87 12.67 13.19 0.85
N GLY A 88 12.62 14.44 1.32
CA GLY A 88 11.47 15.02 2.02
C GLY A 88 10.12 14.89 1.30
N ASP A 89 10.11 15.07 -0.01
CA ASP A 89 8.88 14.97 -0.83
C ASP A 89 8.36 13.52 -0.89
N GLN A 90 9.25 12.56 -1.11
CA GLN A 90 8.90 11.13 -1.09
C GLN A 90 8.49 10.66 0.32
N ALA A 91 9.06 11.23 1.37
CA ALA A 91 8.69 10.91 2.75
C ALA A 91 7.26 11.38 3.09
N ARG A 92 6.85 12.56 2.58
CA ARG A 92 5.48 13.05 2.70
C ARG A 92 4.50 12.12 2.00
N ASP A 93 4.83 11.72 0.79
CA ASP A 93 3.98 10.84 -0.02
C ASP A 93 3.85 9.43 0.58
N ALA A 94 4.98 8.88 1.04
CA ALA A 94 5.02 7.62 1.75
C ALA A 94 4.20 7.64 3.05
N ARG A 95 4.25 8.76 3.81
CA ARG A 95 3.39 8.94 4.99
C ARG A 95 1.92 8.95 4.61
N CYS A 96 1.56 9.58 3.48
CA CYS A 96 0.20 9.59 2.99
C CYS A 96 -0.30 8.17 2.65
N PHE A 97 0.55 7.34 2.02
CA PHE A 97 0.26 5.93 1.78
C PHE A 97 -0.01 5.15 3.08
N VAL A 98 0.86 5.29 4.11
CA VAL A 98 0.70 4.59 5.40
C VAL A 98 -0.58 4.97 6.10
N LEU A 99 -0.86 6.28 6.18
CA LEU A 99 -2.07 6.77 6.82
C LEU A 99 -3.29 6.23 6.07
N SER A 100 -3.30 6.28 4.74
CA SER A 100 -4.39 5.73 3.93
C SER A 100 -4.60 4.23 4.18
N LEU A 101 -3.52 3.46 4.33
CA LEU A 101 -3.60 2.05 4.69
C LEU A 101 -4.15 1.82 6.10
N GLN A 102 -3.76 2.63 7.09
CA GLN A 102 -4.31 2.55 8.44
C GLN A 102 -5.81 2.82 8.46
N HIS A 103 -6.26 3.83 7.71
CA HIS A 103 -7.68 4.17 7.62
C HIS A 103 -8.46 3.06 6.89
N TRP A 104 -7.91 2.51 5.81
CA TRP A 104 -8.48 1.34 5.14
C TRP A 104 -8.65 0.14 6.07
N LEU A 105 -7.66 -0.12 6.93
CA LEU A 105 -7.73 -1.21 7.92
C LEU A 105 -8.69 -0.92 9.07
N GLY A 106 -8.88 0.36 9.42
CA GLY A 106 -9.87 0.78 10.40
C GLY A 106 -11.30 0.50 9.93
N GLY A 107 -11.56 0.58 8.62
CA GLY A 107 -12.79 0.09 7.97
C GLY A 107 -14.07 0.86 8.32
N THR A 108 -14.01 1.88 9.18
CA THR A 108 -15.17 2.72 9.51
C THR A 108 -15.44 3.77 8.42
N PRO A 109 -16.68 4.25 8.28
CA PRO A 109 -17.01 5.30 7.31
C PRO A 109 -16.14 6.55 7.47
N GLU A 110 -15.88 6.99 8.70
CA GLU A 110 -15.07 8.19 8.99
C GLU A 110 -13.61 7.98 8.57
N ASN A 111 -13.10 6.75 8.71
CA ASN A 111 -11.77 6.42 8.24
C ASN A 111 -11.68 6.48 6.72
N LEU A 112 -12.67 5.91 6.01
CA LEU A 112 -12.70 5.95 4.55
C LEU A 112 -12.85 7.39 4.04
N GLU A 113 -13.69 8.20 4.67
CA GLU A 113 -13.83 9.63 4.35
C GLU A 113 -12.51 10.37 4.56
N ALA A 114 -11.87 10.23 5.72
CA ALA A 114 -10.60 10.90 6.00
C ALA A 114 -9.46 10.40 5.09
N MET A 115 -9.49 9.14 4.65
CA MET A 115 -8.60 8.62 3.62
C MET A 115 -8.81 9.34 2.29
N LEU A 116 -10.05 9.38 1.79
CA LEU A 116 -10.38 10.00 0.52
C LEU A 116 -10.06 11.50 0.52
N MET A 117 -10.45 12.21 1.58
CA MET A 117 -10.17 13.64 1.74
C MET A 117 -8.67 13.94 1.74
N ARG A 118 -7.87 13.08 2.38
CA ARG A 118 -6.41 13.22 2.41
C ARG A 118 -5.78 13.02 1.02
N VAL A 119 -6.23 12.00 0.29
CA VAL A 119 -5.70 11.71 -1.06
C VAL A 119 -6.13 12.80 -2.03
N CYS A 120 -7.40 13.20 -2.00
CA CYS A 120 -7.91 14.26 -2.87
C CYS A 120 -7.18 15.58 -2.59
N GLY A 121 -7.15 16.05 -1.34
CA GLY A 121 -6.47 17.31 -0.99
C GLY A 121 -4.95 17.29 -1.13
N GLY A 122 -4.33 16.12 -1.33
CA GLY A 122 -2.89 15.98 -1.49
C GLY A 122 -2.42 15.88 -2.94
N TYR A 123 -3.25 15.33 -3.83
CA TYR A 123 -2.83 14.92 -5.18
C TYR A 123 -3.77 15.33 -6.28
N VAL A 124 -5.04 15.63 -5.98
CA VAL A 124 -6.01 16.09 -6.98
C VAL A 124 -5.99 17.63 -7.00
N PRO A 125 -5.80 18.26 -8.17
CA PRO A 125 -5.77 19.72 -8.31
C PRO A 125 -7.12 20.39 -8.03
#